data_AF-A0AAV4QXV5-F1
#
_entry.id   AF-A0AAV4QXV5-F1
#
_cell.length_a   1.000
_cell.length_b   1.000
_cell.length_c   1.000
_cell.angle_alpha   90.00
_cell.angle_beta   90.00
_cell.angle_gamma   90.00
#
_symmetry.space_group_name_H-M   'P 1'
#
loop_
_entity.id
_entity.type
_entity.pdbx_description
1 polymer ?
#
loop_
_entity_poly.entity_id
_entity_poly.type
_entity_poly.pdbx_seq_one_letter_code
_entity_poly.pdbx_strand_id
1 'polypeptide(L)'
;MYDLLMKIPKAVDAEKVISERFPEFLKKESKAWCIFATVILLSEKVNDVYHFYQSLMTANSDCSRHDITDAMYCLASFLLHFKITFGINYGLHYRVYSALYWIENESFTKEGEGSQSLKIVKGLPGQQSIHSYGVNSNLHLTNEQLRILNHKLQPRDIIKINALAGTGKTTTIIHLAQLYPQMKFLNIMFNKTVCEEAKKLFPLNVTCKTAHSIAYAQWGLRLKHKLSSKLRPHDLVPDLEHYAGLNDSKLLIHHVPNNFGQTLQVIANHRSLILEDAVQIWQKMIDKDNKSQRITHDVYLKLYQLSKTKIIGYDCIMVDEAQDSNPAMLNIVMSQRLPVILVGDPNQQIYGFRGAKNALQNIRSTHTYCLTKSNSFYLKLCSFRFGPEIAYIASCCLEVLNSSIFTTLVGSKQPSCIDGKLIGQYAIIARTNVQLFNEAFRLCVQKEI
;
A
#
# COMPACT_ATOMS: atom_id res chain seq x y z
N MET A 1 -38.80 -10.93 13.57
CA MET A 1 -37.90 -11.10 12.38
C MET A 1 -38.62 -11.41 11.06
N TYR A 2 -39.42 -12.49 10.96
CA TYR A 2 -40.04 -12.89 9.69
C TYR A 2 -40.92 -11.80 9.06
N ASP A 3 -41.78 -11.14 9.84
CA ASP A 3 -42.64 -10.06 9.33
C ASP A 3 -41.86 -8.85 8.84
N LEU A 4 -40.64 -8.64 9.35
CA LEU A 4 -39.74 -7.60 8.88
C LEU A 4 -39.10 -8.00 7.55
N LEU A 5 -38.67 -9.26 7.42
CA LEU A 5 -38.15 -9.80 6.18
C LEU A 5 -39.16 -9.67 5.05
N MET A 6 -40.43 -10.00 5.28
CA MET A 6 -41.47 -9.96 4.24
C MET A 6 -41.79 -8.55 3.71
N LYS A 7 -41.29 -7.49 4.36
CA LYS A 7 -41.35 -6.11 3.85
C LYS A 7 -40.21 -5.79 2.86
N ILE A 8 -39.23 -6.68 2.74
CA ILE A 8 -38.05 -6.52 1.87
C ILE A 8 -38.30 -7.30 0.58
N PRO A 9 -38.32 -6.65 -0.61
CA PRO A 9 -38.63 -7.33 -1.88
C PRO A 9 -37.80 -8.58 -2.15
N LYS A 10 -36.48 -8.51 -1.93
CA LYS A 10 -35.57 -9.66 -2.11
C LYS A 10 -35.86 -10.83 -1.18
N ALA A 11 -36.46 -10.59 -0.01
CA ALA A 11 -36.83 -11.66 0.91
C ALA A 11 -38.10 -12.39 0.46
N VAL A 12 -39.03 -11.70 -0.21
CA VAL A 12 -40.18 -12.32 -0.88
C VAL A 12 -39.70 -13.22 -2.02
N ASP A 13 -38.75 -12.75 -2.80
CA ASP A 13 -38.14 -13.56 -3.87
C ASP A 13 -37.39 -14.76 -3.28
N ALA A 14 -36.65 -14.57 -2.18
CA ALA A 14 -35.97 -15.65 -1.46
C ALA A 14 -36.95 -16.71 -0.94
N GLU A 15 -38.11 -16.31 -0.39
CA GLU A 15 -39.13 -17.25 0.07
C GLU A 15 -39.72 -18.07 -1.09
N LYS A 16 -39.97 -17.45 -2.25
CA LYS A 16 -40.40 -18.16 -3.46
C LYS A 16 -39.36 -19.19 -3.93
N VAL A 17 -38.08 -18.83 -3.93
CA VAL A 17 -37.00 -19.77 -4.28
C VAL A 17 -36.98 -20.96 -3.31
N ILE A 18 -37.17 -20.73 -2.02
CA ILE A 18 -37.24 -21.80 -1.02
C ILE A 18 -38.51 -22.64 -1.22
N SER A 19 -39.68 -22.05 -1.47
CA SER A 19 -40.92 -22.80 -1.63
C SER A 19 -40.90 -23.72 -2.85
N GLU A 20 -40.24 -23.29 -3.93
CA GLU A 20 -40.08 -24.07 -5.16
C GLU A 20 -39.04 -25.19 -5.03
N ARG A 21 -37.91 -24.92 -4.37
CA ARG A 21 -36.76 -25.85 -4.37
C ARG A 21 -36.57 -26.64 -3.07
N PHE A 22 -36.96 -26.07 -1.93
CA PHE A 22 -36.70 -26.59 -0.58
C PHE A 22 -37.87 -26.30 0.38
N PRO A 23 -39.12 -26.72 0.05
CA PRO A 23 -40.32 -26.35 0.80
C PRO A 23 -40.29 -26.83 2.26
N GLU A 24 -39.50 -27.86 2.57
CA GLU A 24 -39.28 -28.36 3.93
C GLU A 24 -38.66 -27.32 4.87
N PHE A 25 -37.92 -26.34 4.36
CA PHE A 25 -37.31 -25.29 5.18
C PHE A 25 -38.31 -24.22 5.64
N LEU A 26 -39.45 -24.06 4.96
CA LEU A 26 -40.49 -23.10 5.36
C LEU A 26 -41.35 -23.61 6.53
N LYS A 27 -41.31 -24.92 6.79
CA LYS A 27 -42.04 -25.55 7.91
C LYS A 27 -41.24 -25.55 9.22
N LYS A 28 -39.97 -25.15 9.18
CA LYS A 28 -39.09 -25.11 10.36
C LYS A 28 -39.26 -23.80 11.13
N GLU A 29 -39.01 -23.85 12.43
CA GLU A 29 -38.88 -22.65 13.28
C GLU A 29 -37.78 -21.71 12.76
N SER A 30 -36.77 -22.26 12.09
CA SER A 30 -35.67 -21.52 11.46
C SER A 30 -36.04 -20.84 10.13
N LYS A 31 -37.29 -20.85 9.67
CA LYS A 31 -37.68 -20.33 8.34
C LYS A 31 -37.18 -18.91 8.06
N ALA A 32 -37.18 -18.04 9.08
CA ALA A 32 -36.71 -16.66 8.94
C ALA A 32 -35.21 -16.60 8.62
N TRP A 33 -34.41 -17.47 9.24
CA TRP A 33 -32.97 -17.59 8.99
C TRP A 33 -32.67 -18.27 7.66
N CYS A 34 -33.52 -19.19 7.21
CA CYS A 34 -33.43 -19.76 5.85
C CYS A 34 -33.67 -18.68 4.79
N ILE A 35 -34.69 -17.85 4.96
CA ILE A 35 -34.97 -16.70 4.08
C ILE A 35 -33.80 -15.71 4.13
N PHE A 36 -33.30 -15.37 5.32
CA PHE A 36 -32.16 -14.49 5.52
C PHE A 36 -30.91 -14.98 4.75
N ALA A 37 -30.57 -16.25 4.87
CA ALA A 37 -29.45 -16.84 4.14
C ALA A 37 -29.67 -16.79 2.63
N THR A 38 -30.87 -17.11 2.15
CA THR A 38 -31.20 -17.07 0.73
C THR A 38 -31.16 -15.66 0.15
N VAL A 39 -31.58 -14.62 0.90
CA VAL A 39 -31.41 -13.22 0.47
C VAL A 39 -29.94 -12.88 0.22
N ILE A 40 -29.05 -13.32 1.11
CA ILE A 40 -27.61 -13.14 0.94
C ILE A 40 -27.09 -13.89 -0.29
N LEU A 41 -27.58 -15.11 -0.55
CA LEU A 41 -27.23 -15.87 -1.75
C LEU A 41 -27.70 -15.21 -3.05
N LEU A 42 -28.88 -14.58 -3.02
CA LEU A 42 -29.46 -13.84 -4.16
C LEU A 42 -28.89 -12.43 -4.33
N SER A 43 -28.05 -11.97 -3.39
CA SER A 43 -27.46 -10.63 -3.46
C SER A 43 -26.33 -10.57 -4.48
N GLU A 44 -26.44 -9.68 -5.46
CA GLU A 44 -25.50 -9.56 -6.58
C GLU A 44 -24.32 -8.65 -6.24
N LYS A 45 -24.55 -7.64 -5.40
CA LYS A 45 -23.56 -6.63 -5.01
C LYS A 45 -23.38 -6.57 -3.50
N VAL A 46 -22.25 -6.00 -3.05
CA VAL A 46 -22.01 -5.75 -1.62
C VAL A 46 -23.07 -4.82 -1.05
N ASN A 47 -23.50 -3.84 -1.86
CA ASN A 47 -24.53 -2.89 -1.49
C ASN A 47 -25.90 -3.55 -1.20
N ASP A 48 -26.24 -4.64 -1.89
CA ASP A 48 -27.46 -5.40 -1.63
C ASP A 48 -27.44 -6.01 -0.22
N VAL A 49 -26.33 -6.66 0.14
CA VAL A 49 -26.14 -7.28 1.46
C VAL A 49 -26.14 -6.21 2.55
N TYR A 50 -25.52 -5.07 2.28
CA TYR A 50 -25.46 -3.96 3.21
C TYR A 50 -26.83 -3.31 3.46
N HIS A 51 -27.60 -3.01 2.41
CA HIS A 51 -28.94 -2.47 2.56
C HIS A 51 -29.90 -3.47 3.20
N PHE A 52 -29.75 -4.76 2.89
CA PHE A 52 -30.49 -5.81 3.57
C PHE A 52 -30.27 -5.78 5.09
N TYR A 53 -29.02 -5.66 5.55
CA TYR A 53 -28.72 -5.44 6.96
C TYR A 53 -29.40 -4.18 7.51
N GLN A 54 -29.32 -3.04 6.80
CA GLN A 54 -29.92 -1.78 7.26
C GLN A 54 -31.45 -1.89 7.41
N SER A 55 -32.14 -2.60 6.50
CA SER A 55 -33.58 -2.85 6.59
C SER A 55 -33.96 -3.67 7.82
N LEU A 56 -33.04 -4.47 8.36
CA LEU A 56 -33.24 -5.25 9.59
C LEU A 56 -32.96 -4.46 10.87
N MET A 57 -32.29 -3.31 10.79
CA MET A 57 -31.90 -2.46 11.93
C MET A 57 -32.92 -1.35 12.23
N THR A 58 -34.21 -1.58 11.96
CA THR A 58 -35.27 -0.60 12.27
C THR A 58 -35.67 -0.67 13.75
N ALA A 59 -36.24 0.42 14.29
CA ALA A 59 -36.65 0.51 15.70
C ALA A 59 -37.70 -0.55 16.13
N ASN A 60 -38.36 -1.18 15.15
CA ASN A 60 -39.38 -2.22 15.36
C ASN A 60 -38.83 -3.65 15.17
N SER A 61 -37.50 -3.82 15.16
CA SER A 61 -36.86 -5.12 14.97
C SER A 61 -36.58 -5.79 16.33
N ASP A 62 -37.04 -7.04 16.48
CA ASP A 62 -36.71 -7.87 17.65
C ASP A 62 -35.27 -8.42 17.62
N CYS A 63 -34.54 -8.24 16.51
CA CYS A 63 -33.19 -8.75 16.34
C CYS A 63 -32.15 -7.74 16.84
N SER A 64 -31.19 -8.19 17.65
CA SER A 64 -30.07 -7.33 18.01
C SER A 64 -29.09 -7.20 16.84
N ARG A 65 -28.31 -6.12 16.86
CA ARG A 65 -27.18 -5.93 15.94
C ARG A 65 -26.21 -7.11 15.98
N HIS A 66 -25.94 -7.63 17.19
CA HIS A 66 -25.03 -8.76 17.40
C HIS A 66 -25.53 -10.03 16.72
N ASP A 67 -26.82 -10.36 16.88
CA ASP A 67 -27.41 -11.56 16.28
C ASP A 67 -27.29 -11.55 14.76
N ILE A 68 -27.57 -10.40 14.12
CA ILE A 68 -27.48 -10.27 12.68
C ILE A 68 -26.01 -10.31 12.21
N THR A 69 -25.10 -9.59 12.87
CA THR A 69 -23.69 -9.63 12.48
C THR A 69 -23.07 -11.00 12.67
N ASP A 70 -23.43 -11.73 13.72
CA ASP A 70 -22.93 -13.08 13.98
C ASP A 70 -23.46 -14.08 12.94
N ALA A 71 -24.74 -13.98 12.58
CA ALA A 71 -25.33 -14.76 11.49
C ALA A 71 -24.64 -14.48 10.14
N MET A 72 -24.35 -13.21 9.85
CA MET A 72 -23.58 -12.83 8.65
C MET A 72 -22.15 -13.38 8.69
N TYR A 73 -21.46 -13.33 9.84
CA TYR A 73 -20.12 -13.89 10.00
C TYR A 73 -20.11 -15.41 9.81
N CYS A 74 -21.12 -16.09 10.35
CA CYS A 74 -21.33 -17.53 10.19
C CYS A 74 -21.53 -17.89 8.72
N LEU A 75 -22.45 -17.22 8.02
CA LEU A 75 -22.69 -17.42 6.59
C LEU A 75 -21.46 -17.12 5.74
N ALA A 76 -20.75 -16.01 6.00
CA ALA A 76 -19.54 -15.68 5.27
C ALA A 76 -18.47 -16.78 5.39
N SER A 77 -18.33 -17.37 6.58
CA SER A 77 -17.39 -18.46 6.85
C SER A 77 -17.78 -19.76 6.13
N PHE A 78 -19.07 -20.10 6.09
CA PHE A 78 -19.56 -21.24 5.30
C PHE A 78 -19.37 -21.04 3.80
N LEU A 79 -19.73 -19.87 3.27
CA LEU A 79 -19.58 -19.53 1.85
C LEU A 79 -18.12 -19.61 1.41
N LEU A 80 -17.23 -19.17 2.28
CA LEU A 80 -15.82 -19.29 2.06
C LEU A 80 -15.37 -20.75 2.08
N HIS A 81 -15.79 -21.53 3.08
CA HIS A 81 -15.44 -22.94 3.14
C HIS A 81 -15.89 -23.66 1.86
N PHE A 82 -17.05 -23.29 1.31
CA PHE A 82 -17.51 -23.80 0.02
C PHE A 82 -16.66 -23.34 -1.16
N LYS A 83 -16.16 -22.10 -1.17
CA LYS A 83 -15.19 -21.64 -2.16
C LYS A 83 -13.92 -22.49 -2.10
N ILE A 84 -13.32 -22.64 -0.92
CA ILE A 84 -12.03 -23.32 -0.73
C ILE A 84 -12.15 -24.83 -1.03
N THR A 85 -13.22 -25.46 -0.56
CA THR A 85 -13.37 -26.92 -0.61
C THR A 85 -14.01 -27.41 -1.91
N PHE A 86 -14.97 -26.67 -2.45
CA PHE A 86 -15.77 -27.10 -3.60
C PHE A 86 -15.62 -26.20 -4.83
N GLY A 87 -14.91 -25.08 -4.74
CA GLY A 87 -14.76 -24.13 -5.86
C GLY A 87 -16.08 -23.44 -6.24
N ILE A 88 -17.03 -23.34 -5.32
CA ILE A 88 -18.37 -22.80 -5.57
C ILE A 88 -18.43 -21.31 -5.17
N ASN A 89 -19.08 -20.49 -6.01
CA ASN A 89 -19.49 -19.12 -5.69
C ASN A 89 -18.36 -18.20 -5.17
N TYR A 90 -17.35 -17.98 -6.01
CA TYR A 90 -16.15 -17.20 -5.68
C TYR A 90 -16.41 -15.83 -5.04
N GLY A 91 -17.52 -15.15 -5.34
CA GLY A 91 -17.78 -13.78 -4.85
C GLY A 91 -18.66 -13.66 -3.60
N LEU A 92 -19.41 -14.70 -3.20
CA LEU A 92 -20.45 -14.54 -2.18
C LEU A 92 -19.88 -14.24 -0.79
N HIS A 93 -18.87 -15.01 -0.36
CA HIS A 93 -18.19 -14.77 0.92
C HIS A 93 -17.61 -13.35 1.00
N TYR A 94 -17.02 -12.88 -0.10
CA TYR A 94 -16.45 -11.53 -0.21
C TYR A 94 -17.52 -10.45 -0.02
N ARG A 95 -18.71 -10.61 -0.64
CA ARG A 95 -19.81 -9.65 -0.51
C ARG A 95 -20.24 -9.46 0.94
N VAL A 96 -20.41 -10.58 1.65
CA VAL A 96 -20.82 -10.56 3.07
C VAL A 96 -19.72 -9.96 3.93
N TYR A 97 -18.46 -10.37 3.74
CA TYR A 97 -17.34 -9.82 4.51
C TYR A 97 -17.14 -8.32 4.29
N SER A 98 -17.34 -7.84 3.06
CA SER A 98 -17.24 -6.42 2.70
C SER A 98 -18.37 -5.60 3.32
N ALA A 99 -19.60 -6.11 3.30
CA ALA A 99 -20.74 -5.47 3.97
C ALA A 99 -20.53 -5.42 5.49
N LEU A 100 -20.08 -6.53 6.10
CA LEU A 100 -19.69 -6.58 7.52
C LEU A 100 -18.62 -5.55 7.87
N TYR A 101 -17.63 -5.36 6.98
CA TYR A 101 -16.61 -4.34 7.18
C TYR A 101 -17.21 -2.93 7.20
N TRP A 102 -18.13 -2.61 6.29
CA TRP A 102 -18.82 -1.32 6.30
C TRP A 102 -19.64 -1.12 7.58
N ILE A 103 -20.32 -2.16 8.04
CA ILE A 103 -21.12 -2.14 9.28
C ILE A 103 -20.22 -1.84 10.49
N GLU A 104 -19.09 -2.53 10.64
CA GLU A 104 -18.18 -2.34 11.78
C GLU A 104 -17.50 -0.97 11.81
N ASN A 105 -17.26 -0.38 10.66
CA ASN A 105 -16.57 0.91 10.54
C ASN A 105 -17.54 2.10 10.39
N GLU A 106 -18.84 1.87 10.47
CA GLU A 106 -19.85 2.91 10.55
C GLU A 106 -20.05 3.35 12.01
N SER A 107 -19.47 4.48 12.40
CA SER A 107 -19.71 5.08 13.73
C SER A 107 -21.00 5.91 13.74
N PHE A 108 -21.91 5.52 14.63
CA PHE A 108 -23.04 6.23 15.23
C PHE A 108 -23.33 7.66 14.71
N THR A 109 -24.24 7.76 13.74
CA THR A 109 -25.12 8.94 13.64
C THR A 109 -26.24 8.81 14.66
N LYS A 110 -25.92 8.97 15.94
CA LYS A 110 -26.90 9.48 16.90
C LYS A 110 -26.34 10.79 17.41
N GLU A 111 -27.05 11.88 17.15
CA GLU A 111 -26.88 13.13 17.87
C GLU A 111 -26.89 12.81 19.38
N GLY A 112 -25.75 12.98 20.03
CA GLY A 112 -25.56 12.58 21.42
C GLY A 112 -24.08 12.55 21.78
N GLU A 113 -23.60 13.67 22.33
CA GLU A 113 -22.40 13.84 23.16
C GLU A 113 -21.37 12.71 23.12
N GLY A 114 -20.43 12.82 22.19
CA GLY A 114 -19.33 11.87 22.07
C GLY A 114 -18.62 11.98 20.74
N SER A 115 -18.33 13.20 20.28
CA SER A 115 -17.41 13.39 19.17
C SER A 115 -16.11 12.69 19.52
N GLN A 116 -15.68 11.73 18.68
CA GLN A 116 -14.30 11.23 18.64
C GLN A 116 -13.36 12.37 18.20
N SER A 117 -13.34 13.42 19.00
CA SER A 117 -12.35 14.47 18.98
C SER A 117 -11.15 13.88 19.70
N LEU A 118 -10.12 13.54 18.93
CA LEU A 118 -8.78 13.34 19.48
C LEU A 118 -8.48 14.59 20.31
N LYS A 119 -8.52 14.46 21.64
CA LYS A 119 -8.07 15.51 22.56
C LYS A 119 -6.59 15.71 22.25
N ILE A 120 -6.30 16.73 21.45
CA ILE A 120 -4.96 17.31 21.35
C ILE A 120 -4.60 17.65 22.79
N VAL A 121 -3.66 16.89 23.37
CA VAL A 121 -3.13 17.15 24.71
C VAL A 121 -2.40 18.49 24.62
N LYS A 122 -3.10 19.58 24.98
CA LYS A 122 -2.54 20.91 25.09
C LYS A 122 -1.48 20.90 26.19
N GLY A 123 -0.23 21.06 25.80
CA GLY A 123 0.89 21.40 26.68
C GLY A 123 1.55 22.70 26.21
N LEU A 124 1.29 23.77 26.97
CA LEU A 124 1.97 25.08 27.08
C LEU A 124 1.54 26.25 26.17
N PRO A 125 1.52 27.49 26.72
CA PRO A 125 0.75 28.63 26.21
C PRO A 125 1.58 29.51 25.27
N GLY A 126 0.99 29.92 24.16
CA GLY A 126 1.52 31.00 23.33
C GLY A 126 1.51 30.69 21.84
N GLN A 127 0.34 30.80 21.20
CA GLN A 127 0.11 31.58 19.97
C GLN A 127 -1.26 31.24 19.38
N GLN A 128 -2.10 32.28 19.32
CA GLN A 128 -3.38 32.31 18.64
C GLN A 128 -3.14 32.76 17.19
N SER A 129 -3.75 32.10 16.18
CA SER A 129 -4.43 32.73 15.02
C SER A 129 -4.73 31.71 13.87
N ILE A 130 -5.97 31.22 13.85
CA ILE A 130 -7.02 31.38 12.81
C ILE A 130 -6.67 31.35 11.29
N HIS A 131 -7.33 30.38 10.59
CA HIS A 131 -7.89 30.38 9.19
C HIS A 131 -6.91 30.52 8.00
N SER A 132 -7.01 29.83 6.85
CA SER A 132 -8.08 29.13 6.11
C SER A 132 -7.45 28.19 5.03
N TYR A 133 -8.30 27.36 4.38
CA TYR A 133 -8.03 26.11 3.61
C TYR A 133 -7.84 24.87 4.50
N GLY A 134 -8.86 24.10 4.86
CA GLY A 134 -10.19 23.93 4.29
C GLY A 134 -10.40 22.46 3.90
N VAL A 135 -10.55 21.56 4.88
CA VAL A 135 -11.28 20.30 4.68
C VAL A 135 -12.20 20.12 5.87
N ASN A 136 -13.46 20.54 5.69
CA ASN A 136 -14.58 19.90 6.37
C ASN A 136 -14.55 18.43 5.98
N SER A 137 -13.92 17.60 6.81
CA SER A 137 -14.18 16.17 6.80
C SER A 137 -14.08 15.68 8.23
N ASN A 138 -15.22 15.23 8.76
CA ASN A 138 -15.26 14.11 9.68
C ASN A 138 -14.59 12.89 8.99
N LEU A 139 -13.27 12.92 8.81
CA LEU A 139 -12.55 11.84 8.15
C LEU A 139 -12.34 10.77 9.22
N HIS A 140 -13.25 9.80 9.20
CA HIS A 140 -13.28 8.72 10.16
C HIS A 140 -12.06 7.82 9.95
N LEU A 141 -11.12 7.88 10.89
CA LEU A 141 -9.93 7.03 10.88
C LEU A 141 -10.32 5.60 11.23
N THR A 142 -9.79 4.64 10.48
CA THR A 142 -10.00 3.22 10.78
C THR A 142 -9.35 2.86 12.13
N ASN A 143 -9.85 1.80 12.78
CA ASN A 143 -9.27 1.31 14.04
C ASN A 143 -7.78 0.95 13.87
N GLU A 144 -7.40 0.48 12.68
CA GLU A 144 -6.04 0.15 12.29
C GLU A 144 -5.16 1.39 12.20
N GLN A 145 -5.65 2.46 11.58
CA GLN A 145 -4.98 3.76 11.57
C GLN A 145 -4.83 4.28 13.00
N LEU A 146 -5.90 4.24 13.82
CA LEU A 146 -5.85 4.69 15.21
C LEU A 146 -4.81 3.92 16.03
N ARG A 147 -4.66 2.60 15.82
CA ARG A 147 -3.61 1.79 16.48
C ARG A 147 -2.21 2.25 16.11
N ILE A 148 -1.98 2.61 14.86
CA ILE A 148 -0.70 3.17 14.38
C ILE A 148 -0.46 4.55 15.01
N LEU A 149 -1.47 5.42 15.02
CA LEU A 149 -1.36 6.78 15.53
C LEU A 149 -1.12 6.83 17.05
N ASN A 150 -1.67 5.86 17.80
CA ASN A 150 -1.48 5.72 19.23
C ASN A 150 -0.13 5.08 19.61
N HIS A 151 0.69 4.64 18.64
CA HIS A 151 2.00 4.08 18.94
C HIS A 151 2.96 5.16 19.44
N LYS A 152 3.56 4.94 20.61
CA LYS A 152 4.50 5.88 21.23
C LYS A 152 5.93 5.62 20.75
N LEU A 153 6.40 6.42 19.80
CA LEU A 153 7.73 6.32 19.19
C LEU A 153 8.87 6.29 20.23
N GLN A 154 9.70 5.24 20.21
CA GLN A 154 10.94 5.15 21.00
C GLN A 154 12.19 5.21 20.12
N PRO A 155 13.35 5.64 20.67
CA PRO A 155 14.62 5.55 19.96
C PRO A 155 14.91 4.13 19.47
N ARG A 156 15.40 4.00 18.24
CA ARG A 156 15.67 2.73 17.53
C ARG A 156 14.44 1.89 17.18
N ASP A 157 13.22 2.41 17.35
CA ASP A 157 12.06 1.73 16.79
C ASP A 157 12.14 1.63 15.28
N ILE A 158 11.79 0.46 14.75
CA ILE A 158 11.61 0.22 13.32
C ILE A 158 10.17 -0.25 13.16
N ILE A 159 9.31 0.68 12.82
CA ILE A 159 7.87 0.48 12.68
C ILE A 159 7.58 0.22 11.21
N LYS A 160 7.07 -0.96 10.90
CA LYS A 160 6.64 -1.33 9.55
C LYS A 160 5.13 -1.22 9.46
N ILE A 161 4.63 -0.51 8.46
CA ILE A 161 3.21 -0.38 8.13
C ILE A 161 2.97 -1.04 6.78
N ASN A 162 2.48 -2.27 6.80
CA ASN A 162 2.06 -2.98 5.60
C ASN A 162 0.65 -2.53 5.20
N ALA A 163 0.48 -2.20 3.93
CA ALA A 163 -0.75 -1.65 3.38
C ALA A 163 -1.03 -2.21 2.00
N LEU A 164 -2.24 -1.96 1.47
CA LEU A 164 -2.58 -2.25 0.08
C LEU A 164 -2.90 -0.96 -0.70
N ALA A 165 -3.18 -1.12 -1.99
CA ALA A 165 -3.68 -0.05 -2.85
C ALA A 165 -4.84 0.71 -2.21
N GLY A 166 -4.70 2.03 -2.08
CA GLY A 166 -5.80 2.91 -1.67
C GLY A 166 -6.16 2.87 -0.17
N THR A 167 -5.40 2.18 0.69
CA THR A 167 -5.73 2.05 2.12
C THR A 167 -5.30 3.24 2.98
N GLY A 168 -4.89 4.36 2.37
CA GLY A 168 -4.50 5.57 3.09
C GLY A 168 -3.10 5.55 3.70
N LYS A 169 -2.11 4.90 3.07
CA LYS A 169 -0.67 4.88 3.47
C LYS A 169 -0.14 6.28 3.82
N THR A 170 -0.06 7.14 2.81
CA THR A 170 0.42 8.53 2.92
C THR A 170 -0.45 9.35 3.87
N THR A 171 -1.78 9.15 3.83
CA THR A 171 -2.72 9.82 4.74
C THR A 171 -2.42 9.50 6.20
N THR A 172 -2.09 8.24 6.52
CA THR A 172 -1.81 7.79 7.88
C THR A 172 -0.57 8.48 8.44
N ILE A 173 0.51 8.58 7.66
CA ILE A 173 1.74 9.26 8.10
C ILE A 173 1.59 10.80 8.14
N ILE A 174 0.74 11.38 7.30
CA ILE A 174 0.35 12.80 7.42
C ILE A 174 -0.36 13.05 8.74
N HIS A 175 -1.34 12.22 9.11
CA HIS A 175 -2.07 12.36 10.36
C HIS A 175 -1.17 12.15 11.58
N LEU A 176 -0.25 11.18 11.49
CA LEU A 176 0.76 10.97 12.52
C LEU A 176 1.61 12.23 12.74
N ALA A 177 2.10 12.85 11.67
CA ALA A 177 2.86 14.09 11.79
C ALA A 177 2.04 15.27 12.35
N GLN A 178 0.75 15.36 12.00
CA GLN A 178 -0.16 16.38 12.53
C GLN A 178 -0.48 16.20 14.02
N LEU A 179 -0.51 14.97 14.52
CA LEU A 179 -0.73 14.67 15.95
C LEU A 179 0.46 15.04 16.84
N TYR A 180 1.66 15.12 16.26
CA TYR A 180 2.89 15.49 16.97
C TYR A 180 3.53 16.75 16.37
N PRO A 181 2.86 17.92 16.43
CA PRO A 181 3.32 19.16 15.80
C PRO A 181 4.68 19.65 16.34
N GLN A 182 5.03 19.28 17.57
CA GLN A 182 6.31 19.58 18.21
C GLN A 182 7.48 18.74 17.68
N MET A 183 7.21 17.59 17.03
CA MET A 183 8.26 16.72 16.49
C MET A 183 8.62 17.15 15.07
N LYS A 184 9.91 17.06 14.73
CA LYS A 184 10.44 17.27 13.39
C LYS A 184 10.61 15.93 12.69
N PHE A 185 9.85 15.73 11.61
CA PHE A 185 9.92 14.51 10.82
C PHE A 185 10.77 14.72 9.56
N LEU A 186 11.54 13.70 9.17
CA LEU A 186 12.15 13.61 7.85
C LEU A 186 11.44 12.50 7.07
N ASN A 187 10.71 12.87 6.01
CA ASN A 187 10.14 11.89 5.10
C ASN A 187 11.06 11.71 3.89
N ILE A 188 11.51 10.48 3.66
CA ILE A 188 12.43 10.11 2.59
C ILE A 188 11.65 9.37 1.48
N MET A 189 11.66 9.94 0.29
CA MET A 189 10.96 9.40 -0.88
C MET A 189 11.93 8.81 -1.90
N PHE A 190 11.46 7.83 -2.66
CA PHE A 190 12.24 7.18 -3.71
C PHE A 190 12.52 8.11 -4.90
N ASN A 191 11.50 8.79 -5.42
CA ASN A 191 11.63 9.62 -6.62
C ASN A 191 11.32 11.11 -6.34
N LYS A 192 11.81 11.96 -7.26
CA LYS A 192 11.65 13.41 -7.15
C LYS A 192 10.20 13.85 -7.31
N THR A 193 9.44 13.21 -8.19
CA THR A 193 8.04 13.55 -8.48
C THR A 193 7.15 13.37 -7.24
N VAL A 194 7.21 12.20 -6.61
CA VAL A 194 6.54 11.85 -5.34
C VAL A 194 6.99 12.79 -4.22
N CYS A 195 8.27 13.16 -4.18
CA CYS A 195 8.76 14.14 -3.20
C CYS A 195 8.10 15.52 -3.38
N GLU A 196 7.98 16.03 -4.61
CA GLU A 196 7.33 17.32 -4.87
C GLU A 196 5.82 17.30 -4.62
N GLU A 197 5.15 16.18 -4.89
CA GLU A 197 3.74 16.00 -4.52
C GLU A 197 3.57 15.97 -3.00
N ALA A 198 4.40 15.19 -2.30
CA ALA A 198 4.36 15.09 -0.84
C ALA A 198 4.59 16.46 -0.16
N LYS A 199 5.47 17.32 -0.68
CA LYS A 199 5.67 18.68 -0.12
C LYS A 199 4.40 19.53 -0.09
N LYS A 200 3.43 19.27 -0.98
CA LYS A 200 2.16 20.00 -1.03
C LYS A 200 1.16 19.48 0.01
N LEU A 201 1.31 18.23 0.44
CA LEU A 201 0.34 17.52 1.29
C LEU A 201 0.77 17.44 2.75
N PHE A 202 2.07 17.32 3.01
CA PHE A 202 2.59 17.13 4.37
C PHE A 202 2.61 18.45 5.17
N PRO A 203 2.39 18.37 6.50
CA PRO A 203 2.44 19.53 7.38
C PRO A 203 3.86 20.12 7.50
N LEU A 204 3.96 21.36 7.98
CA LEU A 204 5.20 22.14 8.06
C LEU A 204 6.29 21.50 8.94
N ASN A 205 5.92 20.66 9.89
CA ASN A 205 6.86 19.94 10.76
C ASN A 205 7.50 18.72 10.06
N VAL A 206 7.20 18.47 8.78
CA VAL A 206 7.75 17.37 7.99
C VAL A 206 8.62 17.92 6.87
N THR A 207 9.89 17.51 6.84
CA THR A 207 10.77 17.77 5.70
C THR A 207 10.71 16.62 4.71
N CYS A 208 10.26 16.89 3.49
CA CYS A 208 10.21 15.93 2.39
C CYS A 208 11.48 16.00 1.53
N LYS A 209 12.24 14.91 1.43
CA LYS A 209 13.49 14.82 0.64
C LYS A 209 13.64 13.45 -0.02
N THR A 210 14.43 13.36 -1.09
CA THR A 210 14.87 12.05 -1.61
C THR A 210 16.18 11.65 -0.95
N ALA A 211 16.49 10.34 -0.92
CA ALA A 211 17.77 9.87 -0.41
C ALA A 211 18.95 10.53 -1.18
N HIS A 212 18.80 10.65 -2.51
CA HIS A 212 19.76 11.36 -3.34
C HIS A 212 19.90 12.85 -3.00
N SER A 213 18.83 13.56 -2.61
CA SER A 213 18.96 14.98 -2.26
C SER A 213 19.70 15.20 -0.94
N ILE A 214 19.51 14.29 0.03
CA ILE A 214 20.27 14.28 1.28
C ILE A 214 21.76 14.02 0.99
N ALA A 215 22.04 12.97 0.20
CA ALA A 215 23.41 12.63 -0.16
C ALA A 215 24.10 13.71 -1.00
N TYR A 216 23.36 14.37 -1.90
CA TYR A 216 23.90 15.42 -2.76
C TYR A 216 24.41 16.63 -1.95
N ALA A 217 23.69 17.01 -0.88
CA ALA A 217 24.07 18.13 -0.04
C ALA A 217 25.45 17.97 0.62
N GLN A 218 25.85 16.73 0.94
CA GLN A 218 27.12 16.44 1.61
C GLN A 218 28.23 15.98 0.65
N TRP A 219 27.91 15.11 -0.31
CA TRP A 219 28.87 14.51 -1.23
C TRP A 219 28.72 14.97 -2.67
N GLY A 220 27.49 15.19 -3.13
CA GLY A 220 27.21 15.55 -4.52
C GLY A 220 27.83 16.86 -4.97
N LEU A 221 27.89 17.88 -4.10
CA LEU A 221 28.54 19.17 -4.41
C LEU A 221 30.01 19.01 -4.81
N ARG A 222 30.75 18.10 -4.16
CA ARG A 222 32.17 17.84 -4.43
C ARG A 222 32.39 17.19 -5.79
N LEU A 223 31.42 16.39 -6.24
CA LEU A 223 31.47 15.64 -7.49
C LEU A 223 30.60 16.26 -8.60
N LYS A 224 30.05 17.46 -8.38
CA LYS A 224 29.08 18.10 -9.29
C LYS A 224 29.60 18.22 -10.72
N HIS A 225 30.87 18.55 -10.88
CA HIS A 225 31.51 18.70 -12.19
C HIS A 225 31.60 17.38 -12.99
N LYS A 226 31.50 16.23 -12.31
CA LYS A 226 31.55 14.89 -12.91
C LYS A 226 30.16 14.33 -13.25
N LEU A 227 29.09 14.94 -12.75
CA LEU A 227 27.73 14.45 -13.00
C LEU A 227 27.38 14.53 -14.48
N SER A 228 26.79 13.45 -14.98
CA SER A 228 26.23 13.39 -16.34
C SER A 228 24.84 12.79 -16.30
N SER A 229 23.88 13.46 -16.95
CA SER A 229 22.52 12.96 -17.14
C SER A 229 22.41 11.89 -18.24
N LYS A 230 23.49 11.65 -18.99
CA LYS A 230 23.54 10.79 -20.19
C LYS A 230 24.60 9.69 -20.08
N LEU A 231 24.77 9.08 -18.91
CA LEU A 231 25.51 7.83 -18.84
C LEU A 231 24.56 6.73 -19.29
N ARG A 232 24.86 6.12 -20.44
CA ARG A 232 24.11 4.98 -20.94
C ARG A 232 24.64 3.72 -20.24
N PRO A 233 23.84 2.66 -20.09
CA PRO A 233 24.27 1.43 -19.43
C PRO A 233 25.54 0.77 -20.02
N HIS A 234 25.96 1.14 -21.23
CA HIS A 234 27.22 0.69 -21.84
C HIS A 234 28.40 1.66 -21.64
N ASP A 235 28.13 2.91 -21.22
CA ASP A 235 29.16 3.89 -20.87
C ASP A 235 29.72 3.62 -19.43
N LEU A 236 29.10 2.69 -18.71
CA LEU A 236 29.53 2.15 -17.42
C LEU A 236 29.54 0.63 -17.52
N VAL A 237 30.37 -0.06 -16.75
CA VAL A 237 30.15 -1.48 -16.51
C VAL A 237 28.80 -1.56 -15.77
N PRO A 238 27.76 -2.24 -16.31
CA PRO A 238 26.41 -2.32 -15.68
C PRO A 238 26.46 -2.68 -14.18
N ASP A 239 27.51 -3.41 -13.80
CA ASP A 239 27.82 -3.90 -12.46
C ASP A 239 28.12 -2.78 -11.45
N LEU A 240 28.65 -1.64 -11.90
CA LEU A 240 29.04 -0.53 -11.03
C LEU A 240 27.86 0.34 -10.60
N GLU A 241 26.87 0.57 -11.47
CA GLU A 241 25.61 1.21 -11.07
C GLU A 241 24.80 0.30 -10.15
N HIS A 242 24.76 -1.00 -10.48
CA HIS A 242 24.12 -1.98 -9.61
C HIS A 242 24.77 -1.98 -8.23
N TYR A 243 26.11 -2.07 -8.15
CA TYR A 243 26.87 -1.97 -6.90
C TYR A 243 26.59 -0.68 -6.11
N ALA A 244 26.50 0.47 -6.79
CA ALA A 244 26.21 1.74 -6.13
C ALA A 244 24.84 1.75 -5.43
N GLY A 245 23.87 0.94 -5.91
CA GLY A 245 22.59 0.69 -5.25
C GLY A 245 22.60 -0.39 -4.17
N LEU A 246 23.63 -1.24 -4.09
CA LEU A 246 23.75 -2.36 -3.15
C LEU A 246 24.26 -1.94 -1.76
N ASN A 247 24.14 -2.83 -0.78
CA ASN A 247 24.54 -2.57 0.61
C ASN A 247 26.06 -2.71 0.85
N ASP A 248 26.77 -3.49 0.05
CA ASP A 248 28.13 -3.96 0.35
C ASP A 248 29.16 -2.83 0.44
N SER A 249 30.08 -2.92 1.40
CA SER A 249 31.08 -1.87 1.66
C SER A 249 32.23 -1.84 0.65
N LYS A 250 32.40 -2.93 -0.11
CA LYS A 250 33.45 -3.10 -1.12
C LYS A 250 32.85 -3.81 -2.34
N LEU A 251 33.43 -3.56 -3.51
CA LEU A 251 33.19 -4.39 -4.70
C LEU A 251 33.74 -5.79 -4.43
N LEU A 252 32.94 -6.81 -4.69
CA LEU A 252 33.21 -8.23 -4.45
C LEU A 252 32.82 -9.02 -5.70
N ILE A 253 33.34 -10.24 -5.84
CA ILE A 253 33.21 -11.04 -7.07
C ILE A 253 31.76 -11.38 -7.43
N HIS A 254 30.85 -11.45 -6.45
CA HIS A 254 29.43 -11.70 -6.67
C HIS A 254 28.68 -10.51 -7.28
N HIS A 255 29.30 -9.33 -7.36
CA HIS A 255 28.76 -8.19 -8.10
C HIS A 255 28.99 -8.30 -9.61
N VAL A 256 29.94 -9.13 -10.04
CA VAL A 256 30.17 -9.44 -11.46
C VAL A 256 29.16 -10.52 -11.87
N PRO A 257 28.30 -10.30 -12.88
CA PRO A 257 27.31 -11.27 -13.34
C PRO A 257 27.96 -12.58 -13.77
N ASN A 258 27.26 -13.69 -13.57
CA ASN A 258 27.69 -14.99 -14.10
C ASN A 258 27.56 -15.04 -15.63
N ASN A 259 26.60 -14.29 -16.19
CA ASN A 259 26.26 -14.25 -17.62
C ASN A 259 26.12 -12.80 -18.08
N PHE A 260 26.82 -12.40 -19.14
CA PHE A 260 26.54 -11.15 -19.86
C PHE A 260 25.55 -11.45 -20.99
N GLY A 261 24.25 -11.29 -20.72
CA GLY A 261 23.19 -11.59 -21.68
C GLY A 261 23.07 -13.08 -22.06
N GLN A 262 22.38 -13.37 -23.16
CA GLN A 262 22.22 -14.73 -23.70
C GLN A 262 23.52 -15.31 -24.30
N THR A 263 24.60 -14.53 -24.42
CA THR A 263 25.68 -14.85 -25.36
C THR A 263 27.01 -15.24 -24.71
N LEU A 264 27.27 -14.95 -23.42
CA LEU A 264 28.58 -15.24 -22.83
C LEU A 264 28.49 -15.77 -21.40
N GLN A 265 28.82 -17.04 -21.23
CA GLN A 265 29.19 -17.64 -19.95
C GLN A 265 30.56 -17.08 -19.57
N VAL A 266 30.62 -16.22 -18.55
CA VAL A 266 31.90 -15.63 -18.14
C VAL A 266 32.71 -16.70 -17.43
N ILE A 267 33.82 -17.16 -18.04
CA ILE A 267 34.78 -18.08 -17.41
C ILE A 267 35.26 -17.43 -16.11
N ALA A 268 35.32 -18.18 -15.01
CA ALA A 268 35.67 -17.68 -13.67
C ALA A 268 36.94 -16.79 -13.63
N ASN A 269 37.93 -17.08 -14.49
CA ASN A 269 39.17 -16.30 -14.61
C ASN A 269 38.96 -14.86 -15.11
N HIS A 270 37.93 -14.58 -15.91
CA HIS A 270 37.63 -13.23 -16.37
C HIS A 270 36.91 -12.39 -15.31
N ARG A 271 36.25 -13.01 -14.32
CA ARG A 271 35.53 -12.28 -13.28
C ARG A 271 36.46 -11.54 -12.32
N SER A 272 37.62 -12.12 -12.03
CA SER A 272 38.65 -11.46 -11.22
C SER A 272 39.20 -10.22 -11.94
N LEU A 273 39.47 -10.32 -13.24
CA LEU A 273 39.92 -9.18 -14.06
C LEU A 273 38.84 -8.09 -14.14
N ILE A 274 37.57 -8.46 -14.39
CA ILE A 274 36.45 -7.52 -14.40
C ILE A 274 36.30 -6.83 -13.04
N LEU A 275 36.49 -7.56 -11.94
CA LEU A 275 36.45 -6.98 -10.60
C LEU A 275 37.61 -5.98 -10.37
N GLU A 276 38.83 -6.31 -10.80
CA GLU A 276 39.98 -5.41 -10.72
C GLU A 276 39.73 -4.12 -11.52
N ASP A 277 39.26 -4.25 -12.76
CA ASP A 277 38.87 -3.11 -13.60
C ASP A 277 37.75 -2.29 -12.95
N ALA A 278 36.73 -2.94 -12.40
CA ALA A 278 35.62 -2.28 -11.71
C ALA A 278 36.11 -1.48 -10.48
N VAL A 279 37.05 -2.03 -9.70
CA VAL A 279 37.66 -1.33 -8.55
C VAL A 279 38.45 -0.10 -9.02
N GLN A 280 39.24 -0.22 -10.10
CA GLN A 280 39.98 0.91 -10.66
C GLN A 280 39.05 2.00 -11.19
N ILE A 281 37.98 1.62 -11.91
CA ILE A 281 36.96 2.56 -12.39
C ILE A 281 36.28 3.25 -11.19
N TRP A 282 35.89 2.49 -10.16
CA TRP A 282 35.29 3.05 -8.95
C TRP A 282 36.21 4.08 -8.27
N GLN A 283 37.51 3.80 -8.14
CA GLN A 283 38.49 4.75 -7.62
C GLN A 283 38.52 6.03 -8.46
N LYS A 284 38.55 5.93 -9.79
CA LYS A 284 38.46 7.09 -10.70
C LYS A 284 37.13 7.82 -10.58
N MET A 285 36.02 7.14 -10.29
CA MET A 285 34.69 7.76 -10.10
C MET A 285 34.64 8.60 -8.82
N ILE A 286 35.20 8.10 -7.71
CA ILE A 286 35.17 8.80 -6.40
C ILE A 286 36.27 9.84 -6.25
N ASP A 287 37.34 9.77 -7.05
CA ASP A 287 38.40 10.78 -7.08
C ASP A 287 37.86 12.13 -7.59
N LYS A 288 37.90 13.14 -6.73
CA LYS A 288 37.40 14.49 -7.03
C LYS A 288 38.25 15.23 -8.08
N ASP A 289 39.52 14.87 -8.24
CA ASP A 289 40.46 15.58 -9.11
C ASP A 289 40.47 14.97 -10.51
N ASN A 290 39.89 13.77 -10.68
CA ASN A 290 39.68 13.12 -11.96
C ASN A 290 38.55 13.78 -12.76
N LYS A 291 38.91 14.55 -13.79
CA LYS A 291 37.96 15.27 -14.65
C LYS A 291 37.41 14.46 -15.83
N SER A 292 38.05 13.33 -16.17
CA SER A 292 37.66 12.52 -17.33
C SER A 292 36.51 11.57 -17.01
N GLN A 293 36.46 11.03 -15.79
CA GLN A 293 35.45 10.05 -15.41
C GLN A 293 34.13 10.73 -15.05
N ARG A 294 33.06 10.39 -15.76
CA ARG A 294 31.70 10.82 -15.41
C ARG A 294 31.08 9.86 -14.40
N ILE A 295 30.13 10.38 -13.61
CA ILE A 295 29.39 9.62 -12.60
C ILE A 295 27.89 9.86 -12.70
N THR A 296 27.10 8.89 -12.22
CA THR A 296 25.66 9.05 -12.00
C THR A 296 25.35 9.46 -10.56
N HIS A 297 24.06 9.68 -10.30
CA HIS A 297 23.57 10.09 -9.00
C HIS A 297 23.76 9.02 -7.91
N ASP A 298 23.92 7.75 -8.27
CA ASP A 298 24.07 6.66 -7.31
C ASP A 298 25.46 6.62 -6.67
N VAL A 299 26.49 7.17 -7.33
CA VAL A 299 27.87 7.19 -6.79
C VAL A 299 27.95 7.99 -5.49
N TYR A 300 27.41 9.21 -5.47
CA TYR A 300 27.44 10.01 -4.24
C TYR A 300 26.46 9.49 -3.19
N LEU A 301 25.37 8.82 -3.59
CA LEU A 301 24.47 8.14 -2.65
C LEU A 301 25.21 7.00 -1.94
N LYS A 302 25.99 6.23 -2.68
CA LYS A 302 26.86 5.18 -2.15
C LYS A 302 27.93 5.74 -1.21
N LEU A 303 28.60 6.83 -1.57
CA LEU A 303 29.55 7.50 -0.69
C LEU A 303 28.90 7.99 0.61
N TYR A 304 27.67 8.52 0.52
CA TYR A 304 26.91 8.91 1.70
C TYR A 304 26.58 7.69 2.59
N GLN A 305 26.11 6.59 2.01
CA GLN A 305 25.89 5.33 2.72
C GLN A 305 27.16 4.84 3.43
N LEU A 306 28.29 4.78 2.72
CA LEU A 306 29.58 4.32 3.25
C LEU A 306 30.12 5.22 4.36
N SER A 307 29.83 6.52 4.31
CA SER A 307 30.25 7.48 5.34
C SER A 307 29.58 7.24 6.70
N LYS A 308 28.49 6.45 6.75
CA LYS A 308 27.68 6.20 7.95
C LYS A 308 27.25 7.49 8.67
N THR A 309 27.05 8.56 7.91
CA THR A 309 26.67 9.87 8.44
C THR A 309 25.35 9.76 9.21
N LYS A 310 25.30 10.42 10.38
CA LYS A 310 24.08 10.51 11.18
C LYS A 310 23.22 11.65 10.68
N ILE A 311 21.93 11.35 10.49
CA ILE A 311 20.92 12.35 10.20
C ILE A 311 20.61 13.09 11.50
N ILE A 312 20.78 14.41 11.50
CA ILE A 312 20.61 15.29 12.65
C ILE A 312 19.48 16.30 12.41
N GLY A 313 18.88 16.81 13.50
CA GLY A 313 17.83 17.85 13.43
C GLY A 313 16.41 17.31 13.21
N TYR A 314 16.22 15.99 13.32
CA TYR A 314 14.94 15.31 13.18
C TYR A 314 14.73 14.36 14.35
N ASP A 315 13.46 14.15 14.71
CA ASP A 315 13.05 13.26 15.80
C ASP A 315 12.60 11.90 15.27
N CYS A 316 12.14 11.81 14.02
CA CYS A 316 11.69 10.57 13.40
C CYS A 316 11.95 10.59 11.88
N ILE A 317 12.29 9.43 11.32
CA ILE A 317 12.40 9.23 9.88
C ILE A 317 11.17 8.46 9.40
N MET A 318 10.58 8.92 8.31
CA MET A 318 9.50 8.24 7.60
C MET A 318 9.98 7.86 6.21
N VAL A 319 9.58 6.69 5.73
CA VAL A 319 9.81 6.25 4.35
C VAL A 319 8.47 5.83 3.78
N ASP A 320 7.96 6.64 2.86
CA ASP A 320 6.78 6.29 2.07
C ASP A 320 7.18 5.48 0.83
N GLU A 321 6.30 4.60 0.38
CA GLU A 321 6.56 3.61 -0.69
C GLU A 321 7.85 2.80 -0.47
N ALA A 322 8.05 2.33 0.76
CA ALA A 322 9.27 1.64 1.19
C ALA A 322 9.57 0.37 0.38
N GLN A 323 8.57 -0.26 -0.27
CA GLN A 323 8.78 -1.41 -1.16
C GLN A 323 9.71 -1.11 -2.34
N ASP A 324 9.78 0.14 -2.79
CA ASP A 324 10.59 0.56 -3.93
C ASP A 324 11.97 1.08 -3.51
N SER A 325 12.29 1.05 -2.22
CA SER A 325 13.59 1.50 -1.70
C SER A 325 14.73 0.58 -2.14
N ASN A 326 15.85 1.17 -2.56
CA ASN A 326 17.06 0.41 -2.85
C ASN A 326 17.83 0.06 -1.55
N PRO A 327 18.69 -0.99 -1.57
CA PRO A 327 19.45 -1.40 -0.39
C PRO A 327 20.31 -0.30 0.25
N ALA A 328 20.93 0.56 -0.55
CA ALA A 328 21.74 1.68 -0.04
C ALA A 328 20.90 2.68 0.79
N MET A 329 19.73 3.07 0.29
CA MET A 329 18.78 3.94 1.01
C MET A 329 18.31 3.29 2.31
N LEU A 330 17.93 2.01 2.27
CA LEU A 330 17.51 1.29 3.47
C LEU A 330 18.63 1.23 4.50
N ASN A 331 19.88 1.00 4.08
CA ASN A 331 21.02 0.98 4.99
C ASN A 331 21.25 2.34 5.65
N ILE A 332 21.12 3.44 4.89
CA ILE A 332 21.19 4.80 5.42
C ILE A 332 20.17 4.99 6.53
N VAL A 333 18.90 4.65 6.27
CA VAL A 333 17.80 4.82 7.22
C VAL A 333 17.95 3.92 8.45
N MET A 334 18.24 2.64 8.25
CA MET A 334 18.35 1.65 9.32
C MET A 334 19.57 1.83 10.21
N SER A 335 20.59 2.54 9.74
CA SER A 335 21.77 2.86 10.55
C SER A 335 21.52 4.00 11.55
N GLN A 336 20.38 4.70 11.46
CA GLN A 336 20.06 5.81 12.34
C GLN A 336 19.57 5.32 13.71
N ARG A 337 19.75 6.16 14.74
CA ARG A 337 19.23 5.88 16.10
C ARG A 337 17.81 6.42 16.33
N LEU A 338 17.32 7.22 15.39
CA LEU A 338 15.96 7.77 15.41
C LEU A 338 14.93 6.66 15.17
N PRO A 339 13.70 6.78 15.69
CA PRO A 339 12.60 5.95 15.24
C PRO A 339 12.42 6.08 13.72
N VAL A 340 12.15 4.94 13.08
CA VAL A 340 11.93 4.81 11.65
C VAL A 340 10.53 4.24 11.42
N ILE A 341 9.75 4.91 10.60
CA ILE A 341 8.45 4.43 10.12
C ILE A 341 8.59 4.09 8.63
N LEU A 342 8.39 2.83 8.27
CA LEU A 342 8.37 2.36 6.90
C LEU A 342 6.94 2.05 6.49
N VAL A 343 6.45 2.69 5.44
CA VAL A 343 5.10 2.46 4.92
C VAL A 343 5.18 2.03 3.48
N GLY A 344 4.40 1.02 3.11
CA GLY A 344 4.32 0.63 1.72
C GLY A 344 3.44 -0.59 1.47
N ASP A 345 3.37 -0.97 0.20
CA ASP A 345 2.60 -2.11 -0.28
C ASP A 345 3.55 -3.13 -0.92
N PRO A 346 3.82 -4.28 -0.27
CA PRO A 346 4.70 -5.31 -0.81
C PRO A 346 4.27 -5.84 -2.20
N ASN A 347 2.99 -5.69 -2.57
CA ASN A 347 2.44 -6.11 -3.86
C ASN A 347 2.55 -5.03 -4.95
N GLN A 348 2.96 -3.81 -4.61
CA GLN A 348 3.16 -2.70 -5.56
C GLN A 348 4.63 -2.47 -5.91
N GLN A 349 5.49 -3.47 -5.70
CA GLN A 349 6.91 -3.35 -6.05
C GLN A 349 7.11 -3.42 -7.57
N ILE A 350 7.27 -2.27 -8.22
CA ILE A 350 7.42 -2.18 -9.69
C ILE A 350 8.84 -1.80 -10.13
N TYR A 351 9.69 -1.34 -9.20
CA TYR A 351 11.07 -0.90 -9.50
C TYR A 351 12.13 -2.01 -9.33
N GLY A 352 11.73 -3.29 -9.36
CA GLY A 352 12.65 -4.44 -9.23
C GLY A 352 13.81 -4.43 -10.23
N PHE A 353 13.57 -3.96 -11.46
CA PHE A 353 14.60 -3.82 -12.50
C PHE A 353 15.70 -2.79 -12.16
N ARG A 354 15.46 -1.88 -11.22
CA ARG A 354 16.46 -0.91 -10.71
C ARG A 354 17.20 -1.41 -9.46
N GLY A 355 17.06 -2.69 -9.12
CA GLY A 355 17.69 -3.27 -7.93
C GLY A 355 16.96 -2.99 -6.62
N ALA A 356 15.73 -2.47 -6.66
CA ALA A 356 14.86 -2.45 -5.49
C ALA A 356 14.58 -3.91 -5.06
N LYS A 357 14.98 -4.26 -3.84
CA LYS A 357 14.64 -5.56 -3.22
C LYS A 357 13.44 -5.34 -2.32
N ASN A 358 12.55 -6.33 -2.18
CA ASN A 358 11.33 -6.18 -1.40
C ASN A 358 11.68 -5.89 0.07
N ALA A 359 11.81 -4.60 0.38
CA ALA A 359 12.41 -4.09 1.60
C ALA A 359 11.53 -4.46 2.79
N LEU A 360 10.22 -4.25 2.63
CA LEU A 360 9.21 -4.50 3.63
C LEU A 360 9.15 -5.97 4.06
N GLN A 361 9.45 -6.92 3.17
CA GLN A 361 9.48 -8.33 3.51
C GLN A 361 10.74 -8.71 4.31
N ASN A 362 11.90 -8.15 3.94
CA ASN A 362 13.20 -8.60 4.47
C ASN A 362 13.66 -7.85 5.72
N ILE A 363 13.04 -6.72 6.04
CA ILE A 363 13.42 -5.89 7.20
C ILE A 363 12.87 -6.48 8.50
N ARG A 364 13.78 -6.68 9.47
CA ARG A 364 13.44 -6.94 10.88
C ARG A 364 12.93 -5.64 11.51
N SER A 365 11.63 -5.57 11.78
CA SER A 365 10.97 -4.46 12.46
C SER A 365 10.85 -4.72 13.97
N THR A 366 10.88 -3.68 14.80
CA THR A 366 10.48 -3.80 16.22
C THR A 366 8.97 -3.97 16.33
N HIS A 367 8.21 -3.28 15.48
CA HIS A 367 6.76 -3.35 15.41
C HIS A 367 6.32 -3.48 13.96
N THR A 368 5.42 -4.43 13.68
CA THR A 368 4.71 -4.48 12.40
C THR A 368 3.25 -4.16 12.67
N TYR A 369 2.81 -3.03 12.15
CA TYR A 369 1.41 -2.76 11.93
C TYR A 369 1.08 -3.21 10.51
N CYS A 370 -0.04 -3.87 10.38
CA CYS A 370 -0.72 -3.85 9.12
C CYS A 370 -1.81 -2.81 9.28
N LEU A 371 -2.16 -2.12 8.20
CA LEU A 371 -3.46 -1.44 8.14
C LEU A 371 -4.63 -2.46 8.10
N THR A 372 -4.43 -3.67 8.67
CA THR A 372 -5.37 -4.78 8.88
C THR A 372 -5.48 -5.08 10.38
N LYS A 373 -6.69 -5.39 10.87
CA LYS A 373 -6.84 -6.09 12.17
C LYS A 373 -6.01 -7.38 12.19
N SER A 374 -5.29 -7.59 13.30
CA SER A 374 -4.46 -8.76 13.60
C SER A 374 -5.32 -9.94 14.10
N ASN A 375 -4.95 -11.15 13.65
CA ASN A 375 -5.23 -12.49 14.23
C ASN A 375 -6.58 -13.20 13.95
N SER A 376 -7.28 -12.91 12.85
CA SER A 376 -8.34 -13.83 12.39
C SER A 376 -8.25 -14.07 10.89
N PHE A 377 -8.63 -15.28 10.47
CA PHE A 377 -8.39 -15.92 9.17
C PHE A 377 -8.96 -15.15 7.95
N TYR A 378 -9.55 -13.96 8.14
CA TYR A 378 -10.01 -13.02 7.11
C TYR A 378 -9.53 -11.60 7.41
N LEU A 379 -8.46 -11.19 6.73
CA LEU A 379 -7.89 -9.85 6.81
C LEU A 379 -8.60 -8.93 5.80
N LYS A 380 -9.20 -7.82 6.26
CA LYS A 380 -9.99 -6.89 5.42
C LYS A 380 -9.27 -5.54 5.30
N LEU A 381 -9.12 -5.03 4.08
CA LEU A 381 -8.45 -3.74 3.79
C LEU A 381 -9.33 -2.80 2.98
N CYS A 382 -9.79 -1.68 3.52
CA CYS A 382 -10.59 -0.74 2.74
C CYS A 382 -9.73 0.12 1.82
N SER A 383 -9.95 0.03 0.50
CA SER A 383 -9.48 1.03 -0.45
C SER A 383 -10.48 2.19 -0.52
N PHE A 384 -9.99 3.40 -0.23
CA PHE A 384 -10.76 4.64 -0.42
C PHE A 384 -10.77 5.12 -1.87
N ARG A 385 -10.10 4.39 -2.78
CA ARG A 385 -9.95 4.77 -4.20
C ARG A 385 -11.02 4.17 -5.11
N PHE A 386 -11.60 3.04 -4.71
CA PHE A 386 -12.54 2.30 -5.53
C PHE A 386 -13.56 1.55 -4.66
N GLY A 387 -14.66 1.19 -5.30
CA GLY A 387 -15.73 0.38 -4.72
C GLY A 387 -15.41 -1.11 -4.65
N PRO A 388 -16.34 -1.90 -4.10
CA PRO A 388 -16.09 -3.29 -3.72
C PRO A 388 -15.95 -4.24 -4.91
N GLU A 389 -16.54 -3.96 -6.06
CA GLU A 389 -16.44 -4.78 -7.27
C GLU A 389 -15.02 -4.77 -7.84
N ILE A 390 -14.40 -3.59 -7.94
CA ILE A 390 -12.98 -3.46 -8.37
C ILE A 390 -12.05 -4.08 -7.32
N ALA A 391 -12.32 -3.84 -6.04
CA ALA A 391 -11.53 -4.41 -4.95
C ALA A 391 -11.56 -5.94 -4.90
N TYR A 392 -12.69 -6.55 -5.28
CA TYR A 392 -12.83 -7.99 -5.41
C TYR A 392 -11.91 -8.55 -6.50
N ILE A 393 -11.95 -7.96 -7.71
CA ILE A 393 -11.08 -8.38 -8.82
C ILE A 393 -9.60 -8.22 -8.46
N ALA A 394 -9.23 -7.08 -7.84
CA ALA A 394 -7.88 -6.87 -7.36
C ALA A 394 -7.46 -7.95 -6.34
N SER A 395 -8.35 -8.32 -5.41
CA SER A 395 -8.11 -9.41 -4.45
C SER A 395 -7.89 -10.75 -5.14
N CYS A 396 -8.71 -11.10 -6.13
CA CYS A 396 -8.55 -12.34 -6.90
C CYS A 396 -7.20 -12.37 -7.64
N CYS A 397 -6.81 -11.26 -8.27
CA CYS A 397 -5.49 -11.16 -8.91
C CYS A 397 -4.35 -11.35 -7.90
N LEU A 398 -4.46 -10.75 -6.71
CA LEU A 398 -3.45 -10.89 -5.66
C LEU A 398 -3.38 -12.32 -5.12
N GLU A 399 -4.52 -13.01 -4.96
CA GLU A 399 -4.57 -14.42 -4.51
C GLU A 399 -3.82 -15.34 -5.48
N VAL A 400 -3.95 -15.10 -6.79
CA VAL A 400 -3.23 -15.88 -7.83
C VAL A 400 -1.75 -15.50 -7.89
N LEU A 401 -1.43 -14.21 -7.83
CA LEU A 401 -0.06 -13.71 -8.01
C LEU A 401 0.81 -13.88 -6.77
N ASN A 402 0.21 -13.96 -5.58
CA ASN A 402 0.93 -14.00 -4.31
C ASN A 402 0.28 -14.99 -3.33
N SER A 403 0.59 -16.27 -3.49
CA SER A 403 0.04 -17.39 -2.71
C SER A 403 0.35 -17.34 -1.20
N SER A 404 1.16 -16.37 -0.76
CA SER A 404 1.61 -16.23 0.62
C SER A 404 0.75 -15.28 1.46
N ILE A 405 -0.19 -14.55 0.84
CA ILE A 405 -0.95 -13.49 1.52
C ILE A 405 -2.45 -13.67 1.30
N PHE A 406 -3.14 -14.21 2.32
CA PHE A 406 -4.61 -14.29 2.39
C PHE A 406 -5.25 -12.96 2.83
N THR A 407 -4.81 -11.82 2.28
CA THR A 407 -5.45 -10.52 2.55
C THR A 407 -6.48 -10.19 1.48
N THR A 408 -7.70 -9.92 1.91
CA THR A 408 -8.79 -9.47 1.05
C THR A 408 -8.85 -7.94 1.05
N LEU A 409 -8.71 -7.35 -0.13
CA LEU A 409 -8.94 -5.93 -0.35
C LEU A 409 -10.44 -5.68 -0.46
N VAL A 410 -10.98 -4.88 0.44
CA VAL A 410 -12.36 -4.42 0.49
C VAL A 410 -12.45 -3.03 -0.15
N GLY A 411 -13.50 -2.78 -0.92
CA GLY A 411 -13.74 -1.45 -1.48
C GLY A 411 -14.48 -0.53 -0.51
N SER A 412 -14.34 0.78 -0.70
CA SER A 412 -15.18 1.77 -0.04
C SER A 412 -16.64 1.67 -0.52
N LYS A 413 -17.55 2.43 0.09
CA LYS A 413 -18.96 2.56 -0.36
C LYS A 413 -19.11 3.30 -1.70
N GLN A 414 -18.01 3.71 -2.34
CA GLN A 414 -18.06 4.34 -3.67
C GLN A 414 -18.63 3.35 -4.70
N PRO A 415 -19.45 3.82 -5.65
CA PRO A 415 -19.94 2.97 -6.72
C PRO A 415 -18.75 2.46 -7.54
N SER A 416 -18.72 1.15 -7.79
CA SER A 416 -17.82 0.57 -8.78
C SER A 416 -18.51 -0.46 -9.65
N CYS A 417 -17.94 -0.71 -10.81
CA CYS A 417 -18.47 -1.59 -11.83
C CYS A 417 -17.31 -2.32 -12.50
N ILE A 418 -17.48 -3.60 -12.79
CA ILE A 418 -16.54 -4.40 -13.60
C ILE A 418 -17.08 -4.67 -15.00
N ASP A 419 -18.33 -4.25 -15.23
CA ASP A 419 -19.15 -4.45 -16.40
C ASP A 419 -19.19 -3.11 -17.16
N GLY A 420 -18.20 -2.92 -18.02
CA GLY A 420 -18.04 -1.70 -18.82
C GLY A 420 -18.24 -1.96 -20.31
N LYS A 421 -18.87 -1.00 -21.01
CA LYS A 421 -18.68 -0.83 -22.45
C LYS A 421 -17.37 -0.05 -22.67
N LEU A 422 -16.62 -0.36 -23.72
CA LEU A 422 -15.40 0.36 -24.10
C LEU A 422 -15.77 1.79 -24.54
N ILE A 423 -15.84 2.73 -23.60
CA ILE A 423 -16.23 4.13 -23.84
C ILE A 423 -15.27 5.04 -23.08
N GLY A 424 -14.55 5.91 -23.81
CA GLY A 424 -13.67 6.95 -23.24
C GLY A 424 -12.17 6.64 -23.29
N GLN A 425 -11.38 7.38 -22.50
CA GLN A 425 -9.93 7.20 -22.41
C GLN A 425 -9.57 5.88 -21.73
N TYR A 426 -8.69 5.10 -22.38
CA TYR A 426 -8.21 3.83 -21.86
C TYR A 426 -6.74 3.91 -21.44
N ALA A 427 -6.36 3.07 -20.46
CA ALA A 427 -4.97 2.88 -20.05
C ALA A 427 -4.42 1.60 -20.68
N ILE A 428 -3.37 1.70 -21.49
CA ILE A 428 -2.64 0.56 -22.03
C ILE A 428 -1.42 0.28 -21.16
N ILE A 429 -1.31 -0.96 -20.68
CA ILE A 429 -0.13 -1.45 -19.98
C ILE A 429 0.62 -2.36 -20.93
N ALA A 430 1.89 -2.03 -21.18
CA ALA A 430 2.74 -2.80 -22.08
C ALA A 430 4.00 -3.27 -21.36
N ARG A 431 4.45 -4.49 -21.68
CA ARG A 431 5.64 -5.09 -21.06
C ARG A 431 6.95 -4.52 -21.59
N THR A 432 6.91 -3.86 -22.74
CA THR A 432 8.09 -3.29 -23.40
C THR A 432 7.80 -1.87 -23.90
N ASN A 433 8.83 -1.04 -23.94
CA ASN A 433 8.75 0.31 -24.50
C ASN A 433 8.35 0.29 -25.99
N VAL A 434 8.75 -0.75 -26.72
CA VAL A 434 8.39 -0.95 -28.13
C VAL A 434 6.88 -1.12 -28.28
N GLN A 435 6.26 -1.94 -27.45
CA GLN A 435 4.81 -2.16 -27.49
C GLN A 435 4.04 -0.89 -27.08
N LEU A 436 4.54 -0.16 -26.08
CA LEU A 436 4.01 1.16 -25.70
C LEU A 436 4.06 2.16 -26.87
N PHE A 437 5.19 2.18 -27.59
CA PHE A 437 5.34 3.03 -28.77
C PHE A 437 4.41 2.60 -29.91
N ASN A 438 4.29 1.29 -30.16
CA ASN A 438 3.39 0.76 -31.18
C ASN A 438 1.93 1.12 -30.90
N GLU A 439 1.49 1.01 -29.65
CA GLU A 439 0.14 1.39 -29.25
C GLU A 439 -0.10 2.90 -29.30
N ALA A 440 0.89 3.70 -28.88
CA ALA A 440 0.83 5.15 -29.05
C ALA A 440 0.76 5.55 -30.53
N PHE A 441 1.55 4.89 -31.39
CA PHE A 441 1.54 5.10 -32.83
C PHE A 441 0.19 4.69 -33.44
N ARG A 442 -0.34 3.51 -33.08
CA ARG A 442 -1.66 3.05 -33.51
C ARG A 442 -2.74 4.08 -33.18
N LEU A 443 -2.74 4.58 -31.94
CA LEU A 443 -3.65 5.61 -31.45
C LEU A 443 -3.54 6.93 -32.23
N CYS A 444 -2.32 7.41 -32.45
CA CYS A 444 -2.07 8.65 -33.19
C CYS A 444 -2.49 8.52 -34.67
N VAL A 445 -2.31 7.34 -35.26
CA VAL A 445 -2.65 7.08 -36.67
C VAL A 445 -4.16 6.85 -36.87
N GLN A 446 -4.85 6.24 -35.91
CA GLN A 446 -6.27 5.90 -36.02
C GLN A 446 -7.26 7.04 -35.72
N LYS A 447 -6.81 8.21 -35.22
CA LYS A 447 -7.68 9.37 -34.88
C LYS A 447 -9.00 8.98 -34.19
N GLU A 448 -8.89 8.47 -32.97
CA GLU A 448 -9.95 8.54 -31.96
C GLU A 448 -9.37 9.17 -30.68
N ILE A 449 -8.99 10.46 -30.77
CA ILE A 449 -8.80 11.33 -29.59
C ILE A 449 -9.82 12.44 -29.68
#